data_AF-A0A9P9S459-F1
#
_entry.id   AF-A0A9P9S459-F1
#
_cell.length_a   1.000
_cell.length_b   1.000
_cell.length_c   1.000
_cell.angle_alpha   90.00
_cell.angle_beta   90.00
_cell.angle_gamma   90.00
#
_symmetry.space_group_name_H-M   'P 1'
#
loop_
_entity.id
_entity.type
_entity.pdbx_description
1 polymer ?
#
loop_
_entity_poly.entity_id
_entity_poly.type
_entity_poly.pdbx_seq_one_letter_code
_entity_poly.pdbx_strand_id
1 'polypeptide(L)'
;MHSIFSSTRYNNIIDNVPNYAILSHTWGTDTEEIRFCGEQARLNGLQYFWVDTCCIDKSNNTELAEAINSMFRWYRYAAKCYVYLSDMVHSGWTLQELIAPKSVDFFSKYWELLGSKSSLGTIIHEITGIPDKALRGVSLSDFSVAERMSWADRRVTTRKEDQAYSLLAKGKSMHSNDFER
;
A
#
# COMPACT_ATOMS: atom_id res chain seq x y z
N MET A 1 -15.36 16.16 -9.69
CA MET A 1 -14.32 15.30 -9.09
C MET A 1 -13.80 14.43 -10.23
N HIS A 2 -12.52 14.52 -10.57
CA HIS A 2 -11.96 13.72 -11.66
C HIS A 2 -11.72 12.28 -11.20
N SER A 3 -11.80 11.37 -12.19
CA SER A 3 -11.96 9.93 -12.10
C SER A 3 -10.92 9.19 -11.24
N ILE A 4 -11.34 8.01 -10.77
CA ILE A 4 -10.50 6.87 -10.42
C ILE A 4 -9.34 6.77 -11.43
N PHE A 5 -8.11 6.76 -10.92
CA PHE A 5 -6.93 6.47 -11.75
C PHE A 5 -6.91 4.96 -12.04
N SER A 6 -6.85 4.52 -13.30
CA SER A 6 -6.69 3.09 -13.62
C SER A 6 -5.22 2.74 -13.93
N SER A 7 -4.83 1.50 -13.60
CA SER A 7 -3.49 0.90 -13.81
C SER A 7 -2.98 1.02 -15.26
N THR A 8 -3.90 0.99 -16.23
CA THR A 8 -3.64 0.90 -17.68
C THR A 8 -2.96 2.12 -18.29
N ARG A 9 -2.74 3.20 -17.52
CA ARG A 9 -1.98 4.40 -17.95
C ARG A 9 -0.56 4.50 -17.37
N TYR A 10 -0.04 3.46 -16.71
CA TYR A 10 1.13 3.62 -15.84
C TYR A 10 2.51 3.27 -16.43
N ASN A 11 2.64 2.57 -17.55
CA ASN A 11 3.98 2.22 -18.04
C ASN A 11 4.79 3.39 -18.62
N ASN A 12 4.19 4.57 -18.83
CA ASN A 12 4.83 5.67 -19.57
C ASN A 12 4.80 7.07 -18.92
N ILE A 13 4.40 7.25 -17.65
CA ILE A 13 4.31 8.60 -17.07
C ILE A 13 4.96 8.65 -15.68
N ILE A 14 6.29 8.76 -15.68
CA ILE A 14 7.08 8.96 -14.47
C ILE A 14 7.19 10.45 -14.12
N ASP A 15 6.99 11.35 -15.09
CA ASP A 15 7.41 12.74 -14.94
C ASP A 15 6.30 13.69 -14.50
N ASN A 16 5.03 13.26 -14.48
CA ASN A 16 3.91 14.15 -14.14
C ASN A 16 2.70 13.43 -13.50
N VAL A 17 2.96 12.58 -12.51
CA VAL A 17 1.89 11.95 -11.72
C VAL A 17 1.28 13.01 -10.80
N PRO A 18 -0.03 13.34 -10.91
CA PRO A 18 -0.64 14.32 -10.02
C PRO A 18 -0.71 13.78 -8.60
N ASN A 19 -0.86 14.65 -7.59
CA ASN A 19 -1.07 14.17 -6.23
C ASN A 19 -2.39 13.39 -6.12
N TYR A 20 -2.34 12.17 -5.59
CA TYR A 20 -3.49 11.31 -5.40
C TYR A 20 -3.53 10.66 -4.02
N ALA A 21 -4.73 10.25 -3.62
CA ALA A 21 -4.96 9.37 -2.48
C ALA A 21 -5.05 7.89 -2.93
N ILE A 22 -4.72 6.97 -2.04
CA ILE A 22 -4.84 5.54 -2.27
C ILE A 22 -5.67 4.90 -1.15
N LEU A 23 -6.66 4.08 -1.51
CA LEU A 23 -7.35 3.20 -0.57
C LEU A 23 -6.67 1.84 -0.65
N SER A 24 -6.09 1.41 0.47
CA SER A 24 -5.46 0.10 0.59
C SER A 24 -6.53 -0.96 0.74
N HIS A 25 -6.47 -2.02 -0.09
CA HIS A 25 -7.33 -3.21 -0.02
C HIS A 25 -8.86 -2.97 -0.01
N THR A 26 -9.60 -4.08 -0.01
CA THR A 26 -11.06 -4.12 -0.10
C THR A 26 -11.68 -4.10 1.31
N TRP A 27 -12.53 -3.11 1.60
CA TRP A 27 -13.23 -2.89 2.88
C TRP A 27 -14.75 -3.07 2.76
N GLY A 28 -15.29 -3.07 1.54
CA GLY A 28 -16.73 -3.09 1.31
C GLY A 28 -17.07 -3.35 -0.16
N THR A 29 -18.23 -2.87 -0.61
CA THR A 29 -18.55 -2.91 -2.03
C THR A 29 -17.75 -1.85 -2.79
N ASP A 30 -17.46 -2.09 -4.08
CA ASP A 30 -16.75 -1.13 -4.94
C ASP A 30 -17.34 0.29 -4.85
N THR A 31 -18.68 0.39 -4.76
CA THR A 31 -19.38 1.68 -4.67
C THR A 31 -19.09 2.40 -3.36
N GLU A 32 -19.05 1.67 -2.24
CA GLU A 32 -18.73 2.25 -0.93
C GLU A 32 -17.28 2.72 -0.87
N GLU A 33 -16.36 1.92 -1.40
CA GLU A 33 -14.93 2.21 -1.43
C GLU A 33 -14.60 3.44 -2.28
N ILE A 34 -15.17 3.51 -3.49
CA ILE A 34 -15.00 4.65 -4.39
C ILE A 34 -15.54 5.92 -3.73
N ARG A 35 -16.73 5.84 -3.11
CA ARG A 35 -17.35 6.98 -2.43
C ARG A 35 -16.49 7.44 -1.25
N PHE A 36 -16.05 6.50 -0.42
CA PHE A 36 -15.23 6.81 0.75
C PHE A 36 -13.89 7.45 0.34
N CYS A 37 -13.15 6.80 -0.55
CA CYS A 37 -11.83 7.27 -0.96
C CYS A 37 -11.93 8.64 -1.68
N GLY A 38 -12.95 8.83 -2.52
CA GLY A 38 -13.21 10.10 -3.18
C GLY A 38 -13.52 11.23 -2.19
N GLU A 39 -14.33 10.97 -1.16
CA GLU A 39 -14.64 11.96 -0.14
C GLU A 39 -13.41 12.29 0.74
N GLN A 40 -12.65 11.27 1.16
CA GLN A 40 -11.43 11.51 1.92
C GLN A 40 -10.38 12.25 1.11
N ALA A 41 -10.19 11.90 -0.17
CA ALA A 41 -9.32 12.63 -1.09
C ALA A 41 -9.73 14.10 -1.17
N ARG A 42 -11.04 14.39 -1.32
CA ARG A 42 -11.58 15.75 -1.33
C ARG A 42 -11.26 16.52 -0.05
N LEU A 43 -11.48 15.89 1.12
CA LEU A 43 -11.17 16.50 2.42
C LEU A 43 -9.67 16.81 2.57
N ASN A 44 -8.81 16.00 1.96
CA ASN A 44 -7.36 16.20 1.93
C ASN A 44 -6.89 17.10 0.77
N GLY A 45 -7.80 17.72 0.01
CA GLY A 45 -7.47 18.61 -1.11
C GLY A 45 -6.91 17.89 -2.35
N LEU A 46 -7.11 16.58 -2.45
CA LEU A 46 -6.64 15.73 -3.54
C LEU A 46 -7.75 15.57 -4.59
N GLN A 47 -7.40 15.80 -5.85
CA GLN A 47 -8.36 15.71 -6.97
C GLN A 47 -8.49 14.30 -7.52
N TYR A 48 -7.53 13.44 -7.21
CA TYR A 48 -7.40 12.11 -7.75
C TYR A 48 -7.27 11.09 -6.63
N PHE A 49 -7.79 9.91 -6.87
CA PHE A 49 -7.65 8.80 -5.96
C PHE A 49 -7.65 7.48 -6.71
N TRP A 50 -7.16 6.45 -6.02
CA TRP A 50 -7.01 5.11 -6.52
C TRP A 50 -7.53 4.10 -5.50
N VAL A 51 -8.20 3.06 -6.00
CA VAL A 51 -8.77 1.99 -5.18
C VAL A 51 -8.36 0.66 -5.81
N ASP A 52 -7.52 -0.11 -5.11
CA ASP A 52 -6.97 -1.40 -5.55
C ASP A 52 -8.03 -2.31 -6.18
N THR A 53 -9.20 -2.41 -5.52
CA THR A 53 -10.27 -3.35 -5.87
C THR A 53 -10.83 -3.13 -7.27
N CYS A 54 -10.96 -1.88 -7.71
CA CYS A 54 -11.61 -1.53 -8.98
C CYS A 54 -10.62 -1.14 -10.10
N CYS A 55 -9.34 -0.97 -9.77
CA CYS A 55 -8.33 -0.45 -10.68
C CYS A 55 -7.38 -1.51 -11.26
N ILE A 56 -7.41 -2.75 -10.75
CA ILE A 56 -6.58 -3.86 -11.20
C ILE A 56 -7.49 -4.99 -11.69
N ASP A 57 -7.41 -5.33 -12.98
CA ASP A 57 -8.07 -6.54 -13.49
C ASP A 57 -7.31 -7.80 -13.05
N LYS A 58 -7.79 -8.42 -11.97
CA LYS A 58 -7.22 -9.67 -11.43
C LYS A 58 -7.42 -10.89 -12.33
N SER A 59 -8.28 -10.79 -13.36
CA SER A 59 -8.46 -11.86 -14.35
C SER A 59 -7.38 -11.83 -15.44
N ASN A 60 -6.67 -10.70 -15.56
CA ASN A 60 -5.57 -10.51 -16.50
C ASN A 60 -4.22 -10.72 -15.78
N ASN A 61 -3.60 -11.88 -15.97
CA ASN A 61 -2.32 -12.22 -15.32
C ASN A 61 -1.17 -11.25 -15.66
N THR A 62 -1.18 -10.64 -16.84
CA THR A 62 -0.15 -9.65 -17.24
C THR A 62 -0.33 -8.36 -16.47
N GLU A 63 -1.57 -7.84 -16.42
CA GLU A 63 -1.89 -6.64 -15.66
C GLU A 63 -1.66 -6.86 -14.16
N LEU A 64 -2.01 -8.04 -13.64
CA LEU A 64 -1.75 -8.41 -12.26
C LEU A 64 -0.24 -8.42 -11.95
N ALA A 65 0.59 -8.99 -12.82
CA ALA A 65 2.05 -9.00 -12.63
C ALA A 65 2.67 -7.60 -12.71
N GLU A 66 2.22 -6.77 -13.67
CA GLU A 66 2.65 -5.37 -13.80
C GLU A 66 2.22 -4.53 -12.59
N ALA A 67 1.00 -4.75 -12.10
CA ALA A 67 0.48 -4.09 -10.91
C ALA A 67 1.30 -4.46 -9.67
N ILE A 68 1.60 -5.74 -9.46
CA ILE A 68 2.44 -6.19 -8.33
C ILE A 68 3.82 -5.54 -8.38
N ASN A 69 4.45 -5.47 -9.56
CA ASN A 69 5.77 -4.86 -9.71
C ASN A 69 5.76 -3.33 -9.51
N SER A 70 4.62 -2.68 -9.77
CA SER A 70 4.44 -1.24 -9.67
C SER A 70 3.82 -0.78 -8.35
N MET A 71 3.29 -1.70 -7.56
CA MET A 71 2.48 -1.40 -6.36
C MET A 71 3.26 -0.58 -5.33
N PHE A 72 4.49 -0.99 -5.01
CA PHE A 72 5.36 -0.24 -4.08
C PHE A 72 5.54 1.21 -4.53
N ARG A 73 5.67 1.42 -5.85
CA ARG A 73 5.82 2.75 -6.43
C ARG A 73 4.54 3.56 -6.25
N TRP A 74 3.37 2.98 -6.50
CA TRP A 74 2.09 3.63 -6.32
C TRP A 74 1.85 4.03 -4.86
N TYR A 75 2.14 3.15 -3.92
CA TYR A 75 2.04 3.48 -2.50
C TYR A 75 3.05 4.56 -2.10
N ARG A 76 4.29 4.50 -2.62
CA ARG A 76 5.35 5.49 -2.33
C ARG A 76 5.02 6.90 -2.79
N TYR A 77 4.39 7.05 -3.95
CA TYR A 77 4.05 8.36 -4.52
C TYR A 77 2.67 8.87 -4.11
N ALA A 78 1.84 8.04 -3.46
CA ALA A 78 0.57 8.49 -2.92
C ALA A 78 0.81 9.62 -1.88
N ALA A 79 0.07 10.71 -2.03
CA ALA A 79 0.09 11.80 -1.06
C ALA A 79 -0.56 11.36 0.27
N LYS A 80 -1.57 10.49 0.18
CA LYS A 80 -2.34 9.98 1.30
C LYS A 80 -2.73 8.53 1.08
N CYS A 81 -2.52 7.68 2.09
CA CYS A 81 -2.99 6.30 2.10
C CYS A 81 -4.07 6.16 3.18
N TYR A 82 -5.18 5.52 2.84
CA TYR A 82 -6.24 5.17 3.78
C TYR A 82 -6.23 3.67 3.98
N VAL A 83 -6.27 3.25 5.24
CA VAL A 83 -6.06 1.87 5.67
C VAL A 83 -7.10 1.47 6.72
N TYR A 84 -7.61 0.24 6.70
CA TYR A 84 -8.54 -0.26 7.71
C TYR A 84 -7.79 -0.92 8.90
N LEU A 85 -8.20 -0.62 10.14
CA LEU A 85 -7.45 -1.02 11.33
C LEU A 85 -7.66 -2.47 11.76
N SER A 86 -8.72 -3.19 11.36
CA SER A 86 -8.72 -4.63 11.67
C SER A 86 -7.67 -5.38 10.88
N ASP A 87 -7.20 -4.81 9.76
CA ASP A 87 -6.06 -5.34 9.04
C ASP A 87 -4.79 -5.26 9.88
N MET A 88 -4.75 -4.36 10.89
CA MET A 88 -3.63 -4.18 11.81
C MET A 88 -3.39 -5.39 12.71
N VAL A 89 -4.43 -6.17 12.94
CA VAL A 89 -4.42 -7.26 13.91
C VAL A 89 -4.59 -8.62 13.23
N HIS A 90 -5.36 -8.73 12.14
CA HIS A 90 -5.83 -10.03 11.60
C HIS A 90 -5.63 -10.25 10.09
N SER A 91 -5.10 -9.29 9.33
CA SER A 91 -4.93 -9.44 7.88
C SER A 91 -3.45 -9.27 7.50
N GLY A 92 -2.96 -10.13 6.61
CA GLY A 92 -1.60 -10.04 6.08
C GLY A 92 -1.36 -8.71 5.35
N TRP A 93 -0.81 -7.74 6.07
CA TRP A 93 -0.28 -6.51 5.49
C TRP A 93 0.76 -6.82 4.44
N THR A 94 0.68 -6.13 3.32
CA THR A 94 1.89 -5.90 2.55
C THR A 94 2.71 -4.83 3.27
N LEU A 95 4.00 -5.11 3.49
CA LEU A 95 4.91 -4.13 4.11
C LEU A 95 4.96 -2.81 3.34
N GLN A 96 4.51 -2.86 2.08
CA GLN A 96 4.37 -1.77 1.15
C GLN A 96 3.35 -0.73 1.63
N GLU A 97 2.19 -1.13 2.16
CA GLU A 97 1.11 -0.20 2.54
C GLU A 97 1.46 0.68 3.73
N LEU A 98 2.34 0.19 4.60
CA LEU A 98 2.73 0.87 5.83
C LEU A 98 4.02 1.65 5.67
N ILE A 99 5.00 1.09 4.95
CA ILE A 99 6.34 1.68 4.79
C ILE A 99 6.44 2.56 3.54
N ALA A 100 5.76 2.22 2.44
CA ALA A 100 5.92 2.97 1.21
C ALA A 100 5.25 4.35 1.27
N PRO A 101 3.99 4.51 1.72
CA PRO A 101 3.35 5.83 1.79
C PRO A 101 3.97 6.70 2.85
N LYS A 102 4.11 7.99 2.55
CA LYS A 102 4.59 8.98 3.53
C LYS A 102 3.54 9.26 4.62
N SER A 103 2.26 9.26 4.25
CA SER A 103 1.14 9.48 5.17
C SER A 103 0.15 8.34 5.07
N VAL A 104 -0.26 7.80 6.22
CA VAL A 104 -1.32 6.79 6.33
C VAL A 104 -2.31 7.21 7.41
N ASP A 105 -3.60 7.16 7.11
CA ASP A 105 -4.69 7.30 8.08
C ASP A 105 -5.43 5.97 8.20
N PHE A 106 -5.73 5.59 9.44
CA PHE A 106 -6.36 4.34 9.78
C PHE A 106 -7.82 4.53 10.16
N PHE A 107 -8.69 3.69 9.62
CA PHE A 107 -10.13 3.77 9.79
C PHE A 107 -10.69 2.50 10.42
N SER A 108 -11.87 2.59 11.03
CA SER A 108 -12.65 1.45 11.51
C SER A 108 -13.54 0.87 10.39
N LYS A 109 -14.20 -0.26 10.64
CA LYS A 109 -15.17 -0.85 9.68
C LYS A 109 -16.41 0.02 9.49
N TYR A 110 -16.57 1.01 10.35
CA TYR A 110 -17.63 2.00 10.30
C TYR A 110 -17.14 3.31 9.67
N TRP A 111 -15.97 3.30 9.01
CA TRP A 111 -15.36 4.45 8.33
C TRP A 111 -14.97 5.60 9.28
N GLU A 112 -14.75 5.30 10.55
CA GLU A 112 -14.34 6.27 11.56
C GLU A 112 -12.82 6.37 11.61
N LEU A 113 -12.26 7.58 11.66
CA LEU A 113 -10.83 7.78 11.80
C LEU A 113 -10.37 7.33 13.19
N LEU A 114 -9.42 6.39 13.23
CA LEU A 114 -8.83 5.84 14.45
C LEU A 114 -7.49 6.48 14.79
N GLY A 115 -6.78 6.99 13.78
CA GLY A 115 -5.51 7.68 13.96
C GLY A 115 -4.70 7.70 12.68
N SER A 116 -3.52 8.29 12.74
CA SER A 116 -2.55 8.33 11.65
C SER A 116 -1.34 7.45 11.97
N LYS A 117 -0.51 7.17 10.96
CA LYS A 117 0.80 6.52 11.16
C LYS A 117 1.69 7.25 12.15
N SER A 118 1.62 8.58 12.18
CA SER A 118 2.38 9.36 13.16
C SER A 118 1.80 9.25 14.57
N SER A 119 0.47 9.20 14.74
CA SER A 119 -0.14 9.07 16.06
C SER A 119 -0.08 7.65 16.63
N LEU A 120 -0.06 6.63 15.76
CA LEU A 120 -0.07 5.22 16.14
C LEU A 120 1.31 4.54 16.03
N GLY A 121 2.39 5.29 15.76
CA GLY A 121 3.72 4.74 15.48
C GLY A 121 4.24 3.74 16.52
N THR A 122 4.08 4.04 17.81
CA THR A 122 4.46 3.11 18.91
C THR A 122 3.66 1.82 18.87
N ILE A 123 2.33 1.90 18.71
CA ILE A 123 1.45 0.73 18.65
C ILE A 123 1.78 -0.13 17.43
N ILE A 124 1.99 0.52 16.29
CA ILE A 124 2.39 -0.16 15.05
C ILE A 124 3.74 -0.86 15.23
N HIS A 125 4.71 -0.21 15.86
CA HIS A 125 6.01 -0.81 16.17
C HIS A 125 5.87 -2.05 17.06
N GLU A 126 5.08 -1.98 18.13
CA GLU A 126 4.86 -3.08 19.07
C GLU A 126 4.22 -4.30 18.39
N ILE A 127 3.25 -4.07 17.50
CA ILE A 127 2.55 -5.13 16.77
C ILE A 127 3.43 -5.73 15.66
N THR A 128 4.09 -4.88 14.87
CA THR A 128 4.74 -5.29 13.61
C THR A 128 6.24 -5.56 13.74
N GLY A 129 6.89 -5.01 14.77
CA GLY A 129 8.34 -5.00 14.91
C GLY A 129 9.06 -3.99 13.98
N ILE A 130 8.32 -3.22 13.18
CA ILE A 130 8.91 -2.22 12.28
C ILE A 130 9.40 -1.03 13.12
N PRO A 131 10.68 -0.61 13.01
CA PRO A 131 11.18 0.53 13.75
C PRO A 131 10.42 1.81 13.41
N ASP A 132 10.14 2.64 14.42
CA ASP A 132 9.44 3.90 14.23
C ASP A 132 10.15 4.85 13.22
N LYS A 133 11.49 4.79 13.15
CA LYS A 133 12.27 5.48 12.11
C LYS A 133 11.92 5.03 10.69
N ALA A 134 11.61 3.75 10.46
CA ALA A 134 11.16 3.25 9.16
C ALA A 134 9.74 3.74 8.84
N LEU A 135 8.84 3.74 9.84
CA LEU A 135 7.47 4.27 9.69
C LEU A 135 7.46 5.76 9.34
N ARG A 136 8.42 6.53 9.88
CA ARG A 136 8.66 7.94 9.57
C ARG A 136 9.32 8.21 8.21
N GLY A 137 9.65 7.17 7.45
CA GLY A 137 10.13 7.29 6.07
C GLY A 137 11.65 7.48 5.92
N VAL A 138 12.45 7.09 6.93
CA VAL A 138 13.91 6.95 6.76
C VAL A 138 14.20 5.95 5.62
N SER A 139 15.30 6.18 4.90
CA SER A 139 15.66 5.34 3.76
C SER A 139 15.78 3.87 4.16
N LEU A 140 15.18 2.98 3.37
CA LEU A 140 15.28 1.53 3.59
C LEU A 140 16.73 1.00 3.52
N SER A 141 17.63 1.74 2.87
CA SER A 141 19.06 1.44 2.85
C SER A 141 19.72 1.49 4.23
N ASP A 142 19.11 2.20 5.18
CA ASP A 142 19.66 2.43 6.51
C ASP A 142 19.36 1.26 7.46
N PHE A 143 18.72 0.23 6.94
CA PHE A 143 18.34 -1.00 7.63
C PHE A 143 18.98 -2.19 6.94
N SER A 144 19.53 -3.12 7.72
CA SER A 144 20.11 -4.34 7.17
C SER A 144 19.07 -5.16 6.41
N VAL A 145 19.50 -5.96 5.44
CA VAL A 145 18.62 -6.91 4.75
C VAL A 145 17.93 -7.82 5.77
N ALA A 146 18.67 -8.34 6.75
CA ALA A 146 18.12 -9.21 7.80
C ALA A 146 17.04 -8.50 8.63
N GLU A 147 17.25 -7.22 8.98
CA GLU A 147 16.27 -6.42 9.71
C GLU A 147 15.00 -6.20 8.87
N ARG A 148 15.14 -5.82 7.60
CA ARG A 148 14.00 -5.67 6.68
C ARG A 148 13.25 -6.98 6.46
N MET A 149 13.95 -8.11 6.42
CA MET A 149 13.34 -9.44 6.33
C MET A 149 12.61 -9.81 7.63
N SER A 150 13.15 -9.44 8.79
CA SER A 150 12.52 -9.73 10.09
C SER A 150 11.14 -9.08 10.25
N TRP A 151 10.91 -7.94 9.59
CA TRP A 151 9.60 -7.27 9.58
C TRP A 151 8.52 -8.16 8.94
N ALA A 152 8.89 -9.09 8.07
CA ALA A 152 7.98 -10.05 7.43
C ALA A 152 7.88 -11.39 8.18
N ASP A 153 8.77 -11.67 9.12
CA ASP A 153 8.97 -13.00 9.72
C ASP A 153 7.78 -13.49 10.56
N ARG A 154 7.06 -12.55 11.20
CA ARG A 154 5.86 -12.86 11.99
C ARG A 154 4.57 -12.94 11.17
N ARG A 155 4.64 -12.78 9.84
CA ARG A 155 3.45 -12.74 8.97
C ARG A 155 3.22 -14.08 8.30
N VAL A 156 2.03 -14.63 8.49
CA VAL A 156 1.49 -15.72 7.67
C VAL A 156 0.61 -15.08 6.62
N THR A 157 1.07 -15.06 5.37
CA THR A 157 0.35 -14.48 4.25
C THR A 157 0.30 -15.45 3.09
N THR A 158 -0.87 -15.55 2.47
CA THR A 158 -1.12 -16.36 1.27
C THR A 158 -1.06 -15.52 0.00
N ARG A 159 -0.76 -14.21 0.11
CA ARG A 159 -0.83 -13.26 -1.01
C ARG A 159 0.50 -13.17 -1.76
N LYS A 160 0.47 -13.32 -3.09
CA LYS A 160 1.64 -13.21 -3.99
C LYS A 160 2.36 -11.86 -3.88
N GLU A 161 1.62 -10.81 -3.53
CA GLU A 161 2.12 -9.45 -3.28
C GLU A 161 3.16 -9.37 -2.15
N ASP A 162 3.13 -10.29 -1.19
CA ASP A 162 4.11 -10.34 -0.10
C ASP A 162 5.42 -11.04 -0.49
N GLN A 163 5.38 -11.94 -1.48
CA GLN A 163 6.57 -12.54 -2.07
C GLN A 163 7.41 -11.48 -2.80
N ALA A 164 6.74 -10.52 -3.44
CA ALA A 164 7.36 -9.35 -4.07
C ALA A 164 8.20 -8.53 -3.08
N TYR A 165 7.68 -8.32 -1.88
CA TYR A 165 8.42 -7.59 -0.86
C TYR A 165 9.61 -8.38 -0.32
N SER A 166 9.47 -9.69 -0.17
CA SER A 166 10.60 -10.58 0.16
C SER A 166 11.74 -10.48 -0.87
N LEU A 167 11.45 -10.11 -2.11
CA LEU A 167 12.43 -9.88 -3.18
C LEU A 167 13.01 -8.45 -3.15
N LEU A 168 12.20 -7.43 -2.87
CA LEU A 168 12.66 -6.04 -2.67
C LEU A 168 13.57 -5.90 -1.43
N ALA A 169 13.25 -6.61 -0.34
CA ALA A 169 14.11 -6.70 0.85
C ALA A 169 15.48 -7.32 0.51
N LYS A 170 15.52 -8.28 -0.42
CA LYS A 170 16.74 -8.92 -0.96
C LYS A 170 17.51 -8.06 -1.97
N GLY A 171 16.97 -6.90 -2.40
CA GLY A 171 17.62 -6.03 -3.39
C GLY A 171 17.64 -6.59 -4.81
N LYS A 172 16.72 -7.51 -5.15
CA LYS A 172 16.59 -8.07 -6.51
C LYS A 172 15.49 -7.35 -7.30
N SER A 173 15.75 -7.10 -8.59
CA SER A 173 14.69 -6.76 -9.55
C SER A 173 13.79 -7.98 -9.75
N MET A 174 12.48 -7.81 -9.66
CA MET A 174 11.52 -8.89 -9.89
C MET A 174 11.40 -9.17 -11.39
N HIS A 175 11.55 -10.42 -11.79
CA HIS A 175 11.26 -10.86 -13.15
C HIS A 175 9.95 -11.66 -13.18
N SER A 176 9.22 -11.58 -14.29
CA SER A 176 7.92 -12.25 -14.51
C SER A 176 7.94 -13.75 -14.20
N ASN A 177 9.10 -14.40 -14.29
CA ASN A 177 9.27 -15.84 -14.07
C ASN A 177 9.38 -16.25 -12.59
N ASP A 178 9.47 -15.28 -11.67
CA ASP A 178 9.58 -15.56 -10.22
C ASP A 178 8.22 -15.92 -9.58
N PHE A 179 7.12 -15.89 -10.33
CA PHE A 179 5.74 -16.14 -9.87
C PHE A 179 5.19 -17.54 -10.19
N GLU A 180 5.98 -18.42 -10.83
CA GLU A 180 5.55 -19.75 -11.30
C GLU A 180 6.13 -20.94 -10.52
N ARG A 181 6.34 -20.83 -9.20
CA ARG A 181 6.60 -22.01 -8.36
C ARG A 181 5.82 -22.02 -7.06
#